data_AF-A0A3N5W2G8-F1
#
_entry.id   AF-A0A3N5W2G8-F1
#
_cell.length_a   1.000
_cell.length_b   1.000
_cell.length_c   1.000
_cell.angle_alpha   90.00
_cell.angle_beta   90.00
_cell.angle_gamma   90.00
#
_symmetry.space_group_name_H-M   'P 1'
#
loop_
_entity.id
_entity.type
_entity.pdbx_description
1 polymer ?
#
loop_
_entity_poly.entity_id
_entity_poly.type
_entity_poly.pdbx_seq_one_letter_code
_entity_poly.pdbx_strand_id
1 'polypeptide(L)'
;MNMDTKSGKKKKVLTREPITLAQLMPMQATPELSVVGQPVPRTDAKLKVLGKLSFGADHPQEGFLHGKILRSPHPHALIQSIQTDRAKKLPGVAAVLTAEDVPGRNGFGVAIPDQPVICGDKVRFVGDAVALVAAETEEIAQRALSLIEVEYEPLPAVFDPREALKPGAPSIHEKGNLLNHHKLRKGDVEKGFSRADIILQRSYKAPFVEHGYLEPDMTMAVPQADGSF
;
A
#
# COMPACT_ATOMS: atom_id res chain seq x y z
N MET A 1 -37.61 56.79 -23.85
CA MET A 1 -38.25 55.69 -24.60
C MET A 1 -37.23 55.18 -25.61
N ASN A 2 -36.56 54.04 -25.49
CA ASN A 2 -36.65 52.92 -24.57
C ASN A 2 -35.22 52.45 -24.23
N MET A 3 -34.96 52.28 -22.94
CA MET A 3 -34.01 51.26 -22.48
C MET A 3 -34.60 49.91 -22.84
N ASP A 4 -33.79 48.96 -23.31
CA ASP A 4 -33.98 47.50 -23.22
C ASP A 4 -33.21 46.84 -24.39
N THR A 5 -32.44 45.78 -24.22
CA THR A 5 -31.94 45.04 -23.08
C THR A 5 -30.65 44.37 -23.60
N LYS A 6 -29.57 44.38 -22.82
CA LYS A 6 -28.44 43.47 -23.10
C LYS A 6 -29.00 42.06 -23.01
N SER A 7 -29.13 41.38 -24.15
CA SER A 7 -29.49 39.96 -24.22
C SER A 7 -28.39 39.17 -23.50
N GLY A 8 -28.59 38.96 -22.20
CA GLY A 8 -27.76 38.07 -21.41
C GLY A 8 -27.90 36.67 -21.99
N LYS A 9 -26.81 36.12 -22.54
CA LYS A 9 -26.74 34.70 -22.89
C LYS A 9 -27.28 33.90 -21.70
N LYS A 10 -28.44 33.25 -21.86
CA LYS A 10 -29.00 32.33 -20.87
C LYS A 10 -27.94 31.27 -20.56
N LYS A 11 -27.31 31.36 -19.38
CA LYS A 11 -26.40 30.31 -18.90
C LYS A 11 -27.23 29.07 -18.62
N LYS A 12 -27.07 28.05 -19.47
CA LYS A 12 -27.76 26.77 -19.36
C LYS A 12 -27.19 26.04 -18.13
N VAL A 13 -28.02 25.86 -17.10
CA VAL A 13 -27.65 25.02 -15.95
C VAL A 13 -27.60 23.57 -16.43
N LEU A 14 -26.41 22.98 -16.46
CA LEU A 14 -26.21 21.58 -16.81
C LEU A 14 -26.57 20.72 -15.60
N THR A 15 -27.86 20.42 -15.42
CA THR A 15 -28.30 19.40 -14.46
C THR A 15 -27.97 18.02 -15.01
N ARG A 16 -27.40 17.18 -14.14
CA ARG A 16 -26.94 15.81 -14.36
C ARG A 16 -28.09 14.86 -14.69
N GLU A 17 -28.62 14.88 -15.91
CA GLU A 17 -29.29 13.65 -16.38
C GLU A 17 -28.22 12.54 -16.41
N PRO A 18 -28.42 11.42 -15.70
CA PRO A 18 -27.46 10.33 -15.69
C PRO A 18 -27.36 9.78 -17.12
N ILE A 19 -26.17 9.92 -17.71
CA ILE A 19 -25.89 9.32 -19.02
C ILE A 19 -25.95 7.79 -18.85
N THR A 20 -26.79 7.13 -19.63
CA THR A 20 -26.91 5.66 -19.59
C THR A 20 -25.82 5.03 -20.44
N LEU A 21 -25.41 3.79 -20.11
CA LEU A 21 -24.42 3.05 -20.89
C LEU A 21 -24.81 2.91 -22.37
N ALA A 22 -26.11 2.75 -22.63
CA ALA A 22 -26.70 2.70 -23.97
C ALA A 22 -26.52 4.01 -24.76
N GLN A 23 -26.41 5.16 -24.09
CA GLN A 23 -26.16 6.46 -24.71
C GLN A 23 -24.67 6.68 -25.05
N LEU A 24 -23.75 6.01 -24.34
CA LEU A 24 -22.30 6.15 -24.56
C LEU A 24 -21.78 5.23 -25.67
N MET A 25 -22.43 4.10 -25.87
CA MET A 25 -21.99 3.07 -26.81
C MET A 25 -23.22 2.44 -27.47
N PRO A 26 -23.53 2.73 -28.75
CA PRO A 26 -24.47 1.90 -29.49
C PRO A 26 -23.90 0.49 -29.51
N MET A 27 -24.52 -0.45 -28.79
CA MET A 27 -24.12 -1.85 -28.79
C MET A 27 -24.26 -2.38 -30.22
N GLN A 28 -23.15 -2.52 -30.93
CA GLN A 28 -23.11 -3.34 -32.12
C GLN A 28 -23.33 -4.79 -31.66
N ALA A 29 -24.20 -5.51 -32.38
CA ALA A 29 -24.43 -6.93 -32.14
C ALA A 29 -23.07 -7.65 -32.25
N THR A 30 -22.51 -8.04 -31.11
CA THR A 30 -21.27 -8.79 -31.05
C THR A 30 -21.62 -10.22 -31.44
N PRO A 31 -20.87 -10.89 -32.32
CA PRO A 31 -21.15 -12.27 -32.67
C PRO A 31 -21.21 -13.12 -31.40
N GLU A 32 -22.19 -14.03 -31.31
CA GLU A 32 -22.29 -14.96 -30.18
C GLU A 32 -21.06 -15.85 -30.15
N LEU A 33 -20.24 -15.67 -29.11
CA LEU A 33 -19.06 -16.48 -28.84
C LEU A 33 -19.44 -17.62 -27.90
N SER A 34 -18.80 -18.77 -28.09
CA SER A 34 -19.09 -19.99 -27.32
C SER A 34 -18.66 -19.94 -25.85
N VAL A 35 -17.71 -19.05 -25.51
CA VAL A 35 -17.13 -18.94 -24.15
C VAL A 35 -17.08 -17.49 -23.67
N VAL A 36 -16.59 -16.57 -24.49
CA VAL A 36 -16.42 -15.15 -24.10
C VAL A 36 -17.81 -14.52 -23.93
N GLY A 37 -18.05 -13.92 -22.76
CA GLY A 37 -19.35 -13.33 -22.41
C GLY A 37 -20.39 -14.32 -21.88
N GLN A 38 -20.07 -15.61 -21.84
CA GLN A 38 -20.95 -16.65 -21.31
C GLN A 38 -20.69 -16.88 -19.81
N PRO A 39 -21.72 -17.21 -19.00
CA PRO A 39 -21.58 -17.46 -17.55
C PRO A 39 -20.99 -18.86 -17.27
N VAL A 40 -19.75 -19.10 -17.70
CA VAL A 40 -19.06 -20.37 -17.49
C VAL A 40 -18.54 -20.49 -16.05
N PRO A 41 -18.66 -21.67 -15.39
CA PRO A 41 -18.08 -21.88 -14.07
C PRO A 41 -16.56 -21.67 -14.07
N ARG A 42 -16.05 -20.94 -13.07
CA ARG A 42 -14.61 -20.78 -12.87
C ARG A 42 -13.96 -22.11 -12.51
N THR A 43 -12.73 -22.31 -12.96
CA THR A 43 -11.95 -23.54 -12.71
C THR A 43 -11.72 -23.81 -11.22
N ASP A 44 -11.61 -22.76 -10.39
CA ASP A 44 -11.40 -22.84 -8.95
C ASP A 44 -12.69 -22.92 -8.12
N ALA A 45 -13.86 -22.76 -8.73
CA ALA A 45 -15.14 -22.63 -8.02
C ALA A 45 -15.47 -23.87 -7.18
N LYS A 46 -15.31 -25.06 -7.77
CA LYS A 46 -15.64 -26.33 -7.11
C LYS A 46 -14.84 -26.55 -5.83
N LEU A 47 -13.55 -26.20 -5.83
CA LEU A 47 -12.70 -26.39 -4.65
C LEU A 47 -13.06 -25.40 -3.54
N LYS A 48 -13.36 -24.15 -3.88
CA LYS A 48 -13.77 -23.12 -2.91
C LYS A 48 -15.08 -23.47 -2.20
N VAL A 49 -16.12 -23.84 -2.95
CA VAL A 49 -17.45 -24.14 -2.35
C VAL A 49 -17.46 -25.43 -1.51
N LEU A 50 -16.49 -26.32 -1.73
CA LEU A 50 -16.32 -27.55 -0.96
C LEU A 50 -15.36 -27.39 0.23
N GLY A 51 -14.75 -26.21 0.41
CA GLY A 51 -13.69 -26.01 1.42
C GLY A 51 -12.44 -26.86 1.17
N LYS A 52 -12.15 -27.19 -0.09
CA LYS A 52 -11.03 -28.04 -0.51
C LYS A 52 -9.88 -27.27 -1.14
N LEU A 53 -10.05 -25.97 -1.39
CA LEU A 53 -8.96 -25.12 -1.82
C LEU A 53 -8.20 -24.67 -0.58
N SER A 54 -6.92 -25.03 -0.47
CA SER A 54 -6.06 -24.58 0.61
C SER A 54 -5.63 -23.14 0.39
N PHE A 55 -5.78 -22.35 1.45
CA PHE A 55 -5.24 -21.01 1.61
C PHE A 55 -3.99 -21.05 2.50
N GLY A 56 -3.33 -19.91 2.69
CA GLY A 56 -2.04 -19.87 3.38
C GLY A 56 -2.12 -20.52 4.77
N ALA A 57 -3.10 -20.11 5.57
CA ALA A 57 -3.30 -20.59 6.93
C ALA A 57 -3.70 -22.08 7.04
N ASP A 58 -4.11 -22.72 5.94
CA ASP A 58 -4.60 -24.11 5.95
C ASP A 58 -3.44 -25.13 5.88
N HIS A 59 -2.22 -24.68 5.59
CA HIS A 59 -1.07 -25.56 5.53
C HIS A 59 -0.70 -26.11 6.92
N PRO A 60 -0.39 -27.41 7.06
CA PRO A 60 0.03 -27.99 8.33
C PRO A 60 1.32 -27.32 8.80
N GLN A 61 1.37 -26.91 10.06
CA GLN A 61 2.45 -26.11 10.64
C GLN A 61 3.42 -26.94 11.50
N GLU A 62 3.28 -28.27 11.48
CA GLU A 62 4.14 -29.15 12.28
C GLU A 62 5.60 -29.06 11.81
N GLY A 63 6.51 -28.76 12.75
CA GLY A 63 7.92 -28.57 12.47
C GLY A 63 8.29 -27.19 11.92
N PHE A 64 7.34 -26.26 11.79
CA PHE A 64 7.65 -24.88 11.38
C PHE A 64 8.11 -24.03 12.55
N LEU A 65 8.90 -23.01 12.22
CA LEU A 65 9.13 -21.89 13.11
C LEU A 65 8.08 -20.81 12.85
N HIS A 66 7.56 -20.24 13.93
CA HIS A 66 6.61 -19.15 13.89
C HIS A 66 7.35 -17.81 13.85
N GLY A 67 7.13 -17.07 12.77
CA GLY A 67 7.70 -15.74 12.55
C GLY A 67 6.86 -14.64 13.22
N LYS A 68 7.51 -13.75 13.97
CA LYS A 68 6.90 -12.50 14.47
C LYS A 68 7.83 -11.32 14.22
N ILE A 69 7.24 -10.16 13.96
CA ILE A 69 7.97 -8.94 13.61
C ILE A 69 7.80 -7.91 14.73
N LEU A 70 8.90 -7.40 15.27
CA LEU A 70 8.87 -6.22 16.12
C LEU A 70 8.65 -5.01 15.23
N ARG A 71 7.55 -4.29 15.47
CA ARG A 71 7.15 -3.13 14.68
C ARG A 71 7.34 -1.83 15.46
N SER A 72 7.76 -0.79 14.76
CA SER A 72 7.93 0.55 15.29
C SER A 72 6.61 1.12 15.84
N PRO A 73 6.60 1.69 17.06
CA PRO A 73 5.48 2.48 17.55
C PRO A 73 5.53 3.94 17.08
N HIS A 74 6.62 4.37 16.42
CA HIS A 74 6.86 5.76 16.06
C HIS A 74 6.58 6.03 14.58
N PRO A 75 5.99 7.20 14.25
CA PRO A 75 5.76 7.60 12.86
C PRO A 75 7.02 8.06 12.15
N HIS A 76 8.03 8.55 12.88
CA HIS A 76 9.34 8.92 12.34
C HIS A 76 10.34 8.99 13.49
N ALA A 77 11.42 8.21 13.44
CA ALA A 77 12.46 8.21 14.46
C ALA A 77 13.76 7.60 13.93
N LEU A 78 14.92 8.08 14.40
CA LEU A 78 16.18 7.35 14.23
C LEU A 78 16.19 6.14 15.17
N ILE A 79 16.81 5.05 14.72
CA ILE A 79 17.10 3.89 15.56
C ILE A 79 18.52 4.08 16.10
N GLN A 80 18.64 4.33 17.39
CA GLN A 80 19.94 4.53 18.04
C GLN A 80 20.61 3.19 18.39
N SER A 81 19.82 2.23 18.87
CA SER A 81 20.31 0.89 19.18
C SER A 81 19.19 -0.15 19.15
N ILE A 82 19.53 -1.41 18.86
CA ILE A 82 18.64 -2.58 18.92
C ILE A 82 19.34 -3.66 19.74
N GLN A 83 18.81 -3.98 20.92
CA GLN A 83 19.35 -5.00 21.80
C GLN A 83 18.51 -6.28 21.70
N THR A 84 19.14 -7.38 21.25
CA THR A 84 18.46 -8.65 20.97
C THR A 84 18.89 -9.80 21.89
N ASP A 85 19.90 -9.61 22.74
CA ASP A 85 20.53 -10.68 23.51
C ASP A 85 19.57 -11.46 24.41
N ARG A 86 18.63 -10.76 25.05
CA ARG A 86 17.65 -11.39 25.93
C ARG A 86 16.67 -12.27 25.15
N ALA A 87 16.22 -11.78 23.99
CA ALA A 87 15.35 -12.52 23.09
C ALA A 87 16.05 -13.76 22.51
N LYS A 88 17.30 -13.62 22.07
CA LYS A 88 18.13 -14.73 21.55
C LYS A 88 18.36 -15.85 22.57
N LYS A 89 18.40 -15.52 23.86
CA LYS A 89 18.61 -16.49 24.96
C LYS A 89 17.32 -17.15 25.46
N LEU A 90 16.15 -16.75 24.98
CA LEU A 90 14.89 -17.34 25.39
C LEU A 90 14.77 -18.77 24.82
N PRO A 91 14.53 -19.81 25.65
CA PRO A 91 14.37 -21.17 25.16
C PRO A 91 13.25 -21.28 24.12
N GLY A 92 13.51 -22.03 23.03
CA GLY A 92 12.62 -22.19 21.90
C GLY A 92 12.71 -21.09 20.83
N VAL A 93 13.52 -20.04 21.03
CA VAL A 93 13.86 -19.09 19.96
C VAL A 93 14.97 -19.66 19.09
N ALA A 94 14.70 -19.78 17.79
CA ALA A 94 15.67 -20.27 16.82
C ALA A 94 16.51 -19.13 16.22
N ALA A 95 15.89 -17.96 15.98
CA ALA A 95 16.58 -16.80 15.43
C ALA A 95 15.94 -15.48 15.86
N VAL A 96 16.78 -14.46 16.01
CA VAL A 96 16.39 -13.05 16.08
C VAL A 96 17.23 -12.30 15.05
N LEU A 97 16.57 -11.76 14.02
CA LEU A 97 17.18 -11.12 12.86
C LEU A 97 16.90 -9.62 12.86
N THR A 98 17.89 -8.86 12.43
CA THR A 98 17.88 -7.41 12.30
C THR A 98 18.29 -7.00 10.88
N ALA A 99 18.39 -5.70 10.62
CA ALA A 99 18.90 -5.19 9.34
C ALA A 99 20.30 -5.73 8.98
N GLU A 100 21.13 -6.08 9.97
CA GLU A 100 22.49 -6.62 9.77
C GLU A 100 22.49 -8.04 9.21
N ASP A 101 21.40 -8.78 9.43
CA ASP A 101 21.28 -10.18 9.01
C ASP A 101 20.75 -10.31 7.58
N VAL A 102 20.50 -9.20 6.88
CA VAL A 102 20.06 -9.20 5.47
C VAL A 102 21.31 -9.38 4.58
N PRO A 103 21.50 -10.55 3.94
CA PRO A 103 22.74 -10.87 3.22
C PRO A 103 22.93 -10.08 1.91
N GLY A 104 21.90 -9.36 1.47
CA GLY A 104 21.87 -8.60 0.23
C GLY A 104 21.34 -7.19 0.41
N ARG A 105 20.64 -6.70 -0.60
CA ARG A 105 20.04 -5.37 -0.53
C ARG A 105 18.90 -5.35 0.49
N ASN A 106 19.06 -4.60 1.57
CA ASN A 106 17.99 -4.30 2.51
C ASN A 106 17.08 -3.18 1.96
N GLY A 107 16.35 -3.47 0.88
CA GLY A 107 15.47 -2.49 0.26
C GLY A 107 14.67 -3.04 -0.92
N PHE A 108 13.36 -2.82 -0.91
CA PHE A 108 12.42 -3.14 -1.97
C PHE A 108 11.50 -1.94 -2.25
N GLY A 109 10.66 -2.05 -3.30
CA GLY A 109 9.70 -1.01 -3.67
C GLY A 109 9.44 -0.99 -5.18
N VAL A 110 8.19 -0.69 -5.55
CA VAL A 110 7.72 -0.81 -6.94
C VAL A 110 8.33 0.26 -7.86
N ALA A 111 8.42 1.50 -7.38
CA ALA A 111 8.95 2.63 -8.15
C ALA A 111 10.43 2.86 -7.87
N ILE A 112 10.77 2.95 -6.58
CA ILE A 112 12.13 3.04 -6.08
C ILE A 112 12.29 2.05 -4.92
N PRO A 113 13.43 1.35 -4.83
CA PRO A 113 13.70 0.41 -3.76
C PRO A 113 14.18 1.09 -2.47
N ASP A 114 13.29 1.87 -1.85
CA ASP A 114 13.52 2.70 -0.66
C ASP A 114 12.77 2.23 0.61
N GLN A 115 12.08 1.10 0.53
CA GLN A 115 11.43 0.45 1.67
C GLN A 115 12.37 -0.64 2.22
N PRO A 116 12.93 -0.49 3.43
CA PRO A 116 13.78 -1.51 4.01
C PRO A 116 12.98 -2.79 4.33
N VAL A 117 13.61 -3.95 4.21
CA VAL A 117 13.05 -5.22 4.70
C VAL A 117 12.97 -5.18 6.23
N ILE A 118 14.04 -4.71 6.86
CA ILE A 118 14.12 -4.45 8.30
C ILE A 118 14.82 -3.09 8.48
N CYS A 119 14.23 -2.18 9.23
CA CYS A 119 14.82 -0.86 9.51
C CYS A 119 16.03 -1.01 10.44
N GLY A 120 17.18 -0.51 10.00
CA GLY A 120 18.39 -0.38 10.83
C GLY A 120 18.83 1.07 11.04
N ASP A 121 18.37 2.00 10.20
CA ASP A 121 18.71 3.42 10.23
C ASP A 121 17.64 4.24 10.98
N LYS A 122 16.41 4.19 10.48
CA LYS A 122 15.29 4.97 10.95
C LYS A 122 13.98 4.32 10.53
N VAL A 123 12.94 4.60 11.30
CA VAL A 123 11.56 4.23 11.01
C VAL A 123 10.87 5.44 10.39
N ARG A 124 10.02 5.21 9.40
CA ARG A 124 9.35 6.19 8.53
C ARG A 124 7.84 6.18 8.68
N PHE A 125 7.27 5.17 9.34
CA PHE A 125 5.86 5.12 9.75
C PHE A 125 5.64 4.15 10.92
N VAL A 126 4.48 4.28 11.57
CA VAL A 126 4.05 3.34 12.62
C VAL A 126 3.78 1.98 11.99
N GLY A 127 4.47 0.94 12.45
CA GLY A 127 4.37 -0.40 11.87
C GLY A 127 5.62 -0.86 11.10
N ASP A 128 6.60 0.03 10.88
CA ASP A 128 7.87 -0.34 10.24
C ASP A 128 8.54 -1.52 10.96
N ALA A 129 9.05 -2.49 10.20
CA ALA A 129 9.72 -3.66 10.74
C ALA A 129 11.11 -3.29 11.28
N VAL A 130 11.45 -3.73 12.50
CA VAL A 130 12.70 -3.37 13.19
C VAL A 130 13.52 -4.60 13.57
N ALA A 131 12.84 -5.69 13.90
CA ALA A 131 13.46 -7.00 14.10
C ALA A 131 12.47 -8.11 13.76
N LEU A 132 12.98 -9.30 13.43
CA LEU A 132 12.19 -10.50 13.21
C LEU A 132 12.62 -11.59 14.19
N VAL A 133 11.66 -12.32 14.74
CA VAL A 133 11.88 -13.49 15.57
C VAL A 133 11.31 -14.72 14.87
N ALA A 134 12.05 -15.82 14.88
CA ALA A 134 11.55 -17.15 14.56
C ALA A 134 11.69 -18.06 15.79
N ALA A 135 10.60 -18.70 16.20
CA ALA A 135 10.57 -19.57 17.38
C ALA A 135 9.71 -20.83 17.16
N GLU A 136 9.88 -21.83 18.02
CA GLU A 136 9.16 -23.12 17.95
C GLU A 136 7.64 -22.99 18.10
N THR A 137 7.16 -21.95 18.79
CA THR A 137 5.72 -21.64 18.88
C THR A 137 5.46 -20.15 18.71
N GLU A 138 4.23 -19.82 18.34
CA GLU A 138 3.78 -18.43 18.21
C GLU A 138 3.91 -17.64 19.52
N GLU A 139 3.60 -18.27 20.65
CA GLU A 139 3.68 -17.64 21.98
C GLU A 139 5.12 -17.32 22.37
N ILE A 140 6.06 -18.22 22.05
CA ILE A 140 7.49 -17.98 22.31
C ILE A 140 7.99 -16.83 21.42
N ALA A 141 7.61 -16.81 20.14
CA ALA A 141 7.96 -15.72 19.24
C ALA A 141 7.41 -14.38 19.75
N GLN A 142 6.16 -14.34 20.21
CA GLN A 142 5.53 -13.15 20.78
C GLN A 142 6.20 -12.70 22.08
N ARG A 143 6.59 -13.63 22.95
CA ARG A 143 7.33 -13.34 24.18
C ARG A 143 8.74 -12.82 23.89
N ALA A 144 9.42 -13.35 22.89
CA ALA A 144 10.74 -12.89 22.50
C ALA A 144 10.72 -11.44 22.02
N LEU A 145 9.67 -11.01 21.31
CA LEU A 145 9.52 -9.60 20.90
C LEU A 145 9.56 -8.63 22.10
N SER A 146 8.98 -8.99 23.24
CA SER A 146 8.98 -8.11 24.43
C SER A 146 10.31 -8.06 25.17
N LEU A 147 11.27 -8.90 24.77
CA LEU A 147 12.65 -8.92 25.29
C LEU A 147 13.63 -8.16 24.38
N ILE A 148 13.17 -7.67 23.22
CA ILE A 148 13.96 -6.82 22.34
C ILE A 148 13.76 -5.38 22.78
N GLU A 149 14.86 -4.69 23.07
CA GLU A 149 14.85 -3.29 23.48
C GLU A 149 15.38 -2.44 22.32
N VAL A 150 14.61 -1.44 21.90
CA VAL A 150 14.97 -0.52 20.82
C VAL A 150 14.99 0.89 21.37
N GLU A 151 16.11 1.57 21.18
CA GLU A 151 16.24 2.98 21.53
C GLU A 151 15.95 3.83 20.30
N TYR A 152 14.96 4.71 20.43
CA TYR A 152 14.55 5.62 19.38
C TYR A 152 14.87 7.06 19.74
N GLU A 153 15.27 7.84 18.73
CA GLU A 153 15.25 9.29 18.78
C GLU A 153 14.10 9.79 17.88
N PRO A 154 12.95 10.19 18.44
CA PRO A 154 11.82 10.66 17.65
C PRO A 154 12.17 11.88 16.80
N LEU A 155 11.75 11.84 15.53
CA LEU A 155 11.92 12.92 14.58
C LEU A 155 10.57 13.59 14.27
N PRO A 156 10.57 14.85 13.81
CA PRO A 156 9.37 15.48 13.28
C PRO A 156 8.77 14.66 12.14
N ALA A 157 7.50 14.28 12.25
CA ALA A 157 6.76 13.54 11.23
C ALA A 157 5.86 14.47 10.41
N VAL A 158 5.48 14.04 9.21
CA VAL A 158 4.54 14.74 8.34
C VAL A 158 3.44 13.79 7.87
N PHE A 159 2.18 14.23 7.97
CA PHE A 159 1.00 13.37 7.74
C PHE A 159 0.11 13.84 6.59
N ASP A 160 0.45 14.97 5.97
CA ASP A 160 -0.26 15.48 4.79
C ASP A 160 0.74 15.70 3.65
N PRO A 161 0.46 15.19 2.44
CA PRO A 161 1.38 15.28 1.31
C PRO A 161 1.61 16.71 0.83
N ARG A 162 0.69 17.65 1.05
CA ARG A 162 0.89 19.07 0.70
C ARG A 162 1.82 19.75 1.70
N GLU A 163 1.67 19.43 2.98
CA GLU A 163 2.59 19.91 4.02
C GLU A 163 4.01 19.36 3.79
N ALA A 164 4.13 18.09 3.36
CA ALA A 164 5.41 17.45 3.05
C ALA A 164 6.21 18.12 1.92
N LEU A 165 5.55 18.91 1.06
CA LEU A 165 6.19 19.64 -0.03
C LEU A 165 6.57 21.08 0.32
N LYS A 166 6.20 21.57 1.52
CA LYS A 166 6.53 22.94 1.93
C LYS A 166 8.04 23.07 2.25
N PRO A 167 8.64 24.25 2.03
CA PRO A 167 9.99 24.52 2.49
C PRO A 167 10.13 24.25 3.99
N GLY A 168 11.19 23.52 4.39
CA GLY A 168 11.44 23.18 5.79
C GLY A 168 10.63 22.00 6.33
N ALA A 169 9.80 21.35 5.51
CA ALA A 169 9.14 20.10 5.91
C ALA A 169 10.19 19.00 6.22
N PRO A 170 9.91 18.09 7.17
CA PRO A 170 10.82 16.98 7.47
C PRO A 170 11.07 16.12 6.24
N SER A 171 12.34 15.84 5.93
CA SER A 171 12.70 14.98 4.80
C SER A 171 12.65 13.51 5.21
N ILE A 172 11.65 12.77 4.71
CA ILE A 172 11.48 11.34 5.06
C ILE A 172 12.52 10.48 4.33
N HIS A 173 12.82 10.81 3.08
CA HIS A 173 13.88 10.20 2.29
C HIS A 173 14.95 11.23 1.92
N GLU A 174 16.17 10.79 1.62
CA GLU A 174 17.30 11.68 1.31
C GLU A 174 17.03 12.57 0.08
N LYS A 175 16.27 12.06 -0.89
CA LYS A 175 15.92 12.77 -2.13
C LYS A 175 14.72 13.72 -1.98
N GLY A 176 14.19 13.88 -0.77
CA GLY A 176 13.01 14.70 -0.47
C GLY A 176 11.69 13.93 -0.58
N ASN A 177 10.59 14.66 -0.37
CA ASN A 177 9.24 14.09 -0.24
C ASN A 177 8.45 14.03 -1.56
N LEU A 178 8.96 14.61 -2.65
CA LEU A 178 8.32 14.52 -3.96
C LEU A 178 8.73 13.21 -4.64
N LEU A 179 7.90 12.19 -4.51
CA LEU A 179 8.16 10.88 -5.13
C LEU A 179 8.17 10.95 -6.67
N ASN A 180 7.20 11.66 -7.26
CA ASN A 180 6.99 11.62 -8.71
C ASN A 180 6.22 12.85 -9.24
N HIS A 181 6.49 13.25 -10.47
CA HIS A 181 5.81 14.34 -11.18
C HIS A 181 5.52 13.93 -12.63
N HIS A 182 4.23 13.78 -12.95
CA HIS A 182 3.77 13.54 -14.32
C HIS A 182 3.13 14.78 -14.93
N LYS A 183 3.52 15.12 -16.17
CA LYS A 183 2.96 16.23 -16.92
C LYS A 183 2.05 15.70 -18.03
N LEU A 184 0.76 16.01 -17.96
CA LEU A 184 -0.18 15.75 -19.05
C LEU A 184 -0.39 17.04 -19.84
N ARG A 185 -0.08 17.02 -21.14
CA ARG A 185 -0.23 18.18 -22.04
C ARG A 185 -1.03 17.77 -23.27
N LYS A 186 -2.13 18.46 -23.52
CA LYS A 186 -2.98 18.22 -24.69
C LYS A 186 -3.65 19.53 -25.11
N GLY A 187 -3.42 19.94 -26.35
CA GLY A 187 -3.97 21.19 -26.89
C GLY A 187 -3.41 22.45 -26.21
N ASP A 188 -4.20 23.53 -26.28
CA ASP A 188 -3.88 24.84 -25.70
C ASP A 188 -4.95 25.20 -24.66
N VAL A 189 -4.56 25.09 -23.39
CA VAL A 189 -5.45 25.28 -22.23
C VAL A 189 -5.88 26.74 -22.09
N GLU A 190 -4.98 27.69 -22.32
CA GLU A 190 -5.28 29.13 -22.21
C GLU A 190 -6.28 29.58 -23.28
N LYS A 191 -6.09 29.10 -24.51
CA LYS A 191 -7.06 29.30 -25.59
C LYS A 191 -8.40 28.62 -25.30
N GLY A 192 -8.37 27.46 -24.66
CA GLY A 192 -9.57 26.77 -24.19
C GLY A 192 -10.36 27.60 -23.16
N PHE A 193 -9.68 28.09 -22.13
CA PHE A 193 -10.30 28.92 -21.09
C PHE A 193 -10.86 30.24 -21.63
N SER A 194 -10.12 30.95 -22.48
CA SER A 194 -10.58 32.23 -23.04
C SER A 194 -11.83 32.12 -23.92
N ARG A 195 -12.09 30.94 -24.49
CA ARG A 195 -13.25 30.67 -25.37
C ARG A 195 -14.44 30.03 -24.63
N ALA A 196 -14.27 29.64 -23.38
CA ALA A 196 -15.30 28.93 -22.63
C ALA A 196 -16.43 29.86 -22.19
N ASP A 197 -17.69 29.50 -22.46
CA ASP A 197 -18.85 30.24 -21.93
C ASP A 197 -19.05 30.02 -20.41
N ILE A 198 -18.54 28.91 -19.87
CA ILE A 198 -18.64 28.52 -18.45
C ILE A 198 -17.33 27.84 -18.00
N ILE A 199 -16.83 28.23 -16.83
CA ILE A 199 -15.70 27.58 -16.15
C ILE A 199 -16.16 27.11 -14.77
N LEU A 200 -15.93 25.83 -14.46
CA LEU A 200 -16.22 25.24 -13.15
C LEU A 200 -14.92 24.77 -12.50
N GLN A 201 -14.62 25.32 -11.33
CA GLN A 201 -13.46 24.93 -10.53
C GLN A 201 -13.91 24.36 -9.20
N ARG A 202 -13.39 23.19 -8.84
CA ARG A 202 -13.72 22.47 -7.61
C ARG A 202 -12.50 21.73 -7.09
N SER A 203 -12.46 21.52 -5.78
CA SER A 203 -11.46 20.70 -5.10
C SER A 203 -12.13 19.44 -4.57
N TYR A 204 -11.48 18.29 -4.76
CA TYR A 204 -11.97 16.99 -4.30
C TYR A 204 -10.88 16.29 -3.50
N LYS A 205 -11.28 15.48 -2.52
CA LYS A 205 -10.41 14.62 -1.73
C LYS A 205 -11.08 13.26 -1.61
N ALA A 206 -10.31 12.19 -1.84
CA ALA A 206 -10.73 10.83 -1.52
C ALA A 206 -10.18 10.44 -0.13
N PRO A 207 -10.88 9.60 0.64
CA PRO A 207 -10.38 9.08 1.91
C PRO A 207 -9.30 8.02 1.67
N PHE A 208 -8.61 7.63 2.75
CA PHE A 208 -7.84 6.39 2.78
C PHE A 208 -8.81 5.21 2.90
N VAL A 209 -8.59 4.15 2.12
CA VAL A 209 -9.44 2.96 2.11
C VAL A 209 -8.51 1.74 2.19
N GLU A 210 -8.78 0.87 3.15
CA GLU A 210 -8.11 -0.43 3.28
C GLU A 210 -8.81 -1.47 2.39
N HIS A 211 -8.05 -2.43 1.87
CA HIS A 211 -8.55 -3.49 0.97
C HIS A 211 -9.64 -4.33 1.63
N GLY A 212 -9.50 -4.59 2.94
CA GLY A 212 -10.51 -5.31 3.73
C GLY A 212 -10.71 -6.76 3.27
N TYR A 213 -9.62 -7.44 2.88
CA TYR A 213 -9.66 -8.87 2.55
C TYR A 213 -10.08 -9.71 3.76
N LEU A 214 -10.78 -10.82 3.50
CA LEU A 214 -11.25 -11.73 4.56
C LEU A 214 -10.13 -12.59 5.13
N GLU A 215 -9.17 -12.99 4.28
CA GLU A 215 -7.97 -13.70 4.70
C GLU A 215 -6.86 -12.68 4.96
N PRO A 216 -6.33 -12.56 6.19
CA PRO A 216 -5.18 -11.73 6.48
C PRO A 216 -3.91 -12.21 5.76
N ASP A 217 -2.97 -11.30 5.51
CA ASP A 217 -1.68 -11.64 4.90
C ASP A 217 -0.96 -12.76 5.68
N MET A 218 -0.58 -13.80 4.95
CA MET A 218 0.13 -14.97 5.46
C MET A 218 1.23 -15.33 4.47
N THR A 219 2.38 -15.72 4.99
CA THR A 219 3.51 -16.18 4.17
C THR A 219 4.22 -17.30 4.88
N MET A 220 4.64 -18.28 4.09
CA MET A 220 5.43 -19.43 4.51
C MET A 220 6.58 -19.57 3.52
N ALA A 221 7.77 -19.87 4.04
CA ALA A 221 8.94 -20.19 3.24
C ALA A 221 9.47 -21.55 3.69
N VAL A 222 9.57 -22.50 2.75
CA VAL A 222 10.11 -23.84 3.00
C VAL A 222 11.27 -24.04 2.03
N PRO A 223 12.52 -24.05 2.51
CA PRO A 223 13.66 -24.32 1.63
C PRO A 223 13.54 -25.74 1.05
N GLN A 224 13.74 -25.85 -0.25
CA GLN A 224 13.81 -27.14 -0.94
C GLN A 224 15.17 -27.81 -0.74
N ALA A 225 15.22 -29.11 -1.01
CA ALA A 225 16.43 -29.92 -0.82
C ALA A 225 17.64 -29.44 -1.65
N ASP A 226 17.39 -28.73 -2.76
CA ASP A 226 18.41 -28.14 -3.62
C ASP A 226 18.86 -26.74 -3.17
N GLY A 227 18.33 -26.24 -2.04
CA GLY A 227 18.62 -24.92 -1.50
C GLY A 227 17.83 -23.77 -2.15
N SER A 228 16.87 -24.06 -3.02
CA SER A 228 15.88 -23.09 -3.48
C SER A 228 14.78 -22.86 -2.43
N PHE A 229 13.90 -21.88 -2.65
CA PHE A 229 12.73 -21.57 -1.80
C PHE A 229 11.45 -21.67 -2.63
#